data_AF-A0A246GI37-F1
#
_entry.id   AF-A0A246GI37-F1
#
_cell.length_a   1.000
_cell.length_b   1.000
_cell.length_c   1.000
_cell.angle_alpha   90.00
_cell.angle_beta   90.00
_cell.angle_gamma   90.00
#
_symmetry.space_group_name_H-M   'P 1'
#
loop_
_entity.id
_entity.type
_entity.pdbx_description
1 polymer ?
#
loop_
_entity_poly.entity_id
_entity_poly.type
_entity_poly.pdbx_seq_one_letter_code
_entity_poly.pdbx_strand_id
1 'polypeptide(L)'
;MQSKATVLSNQSLLDIAIQHTGCIKTLFELALQNNLSITQELKTSTVLVIGTNNASKEIADYLRRTNEQPATGLSKTQIQNLEPQGIGYMTIGFDFTVQ
;
A
#
# COMPACT_ATOMS: atom_id res chain seq x y z
N MET A 1 19.55 12.47 -0.13
CA MET A 1 20.27 11.19 -0.28
C MET A 1 19.22 10.18 -0.75
N GLN A 2 19.43 9.44 -1.83
CA GLN A 2 18.42 8.50 -2.33
C GLN A 2 18.63 7.12 -1.70
N SER A 3 17.57 6.56 -1.13
CA SER A 3 17.55 5.21 -0.55
C SER A 3 16.78 4.27 -1.47
N LYS A 4 17.11 2.98 -1.46
CA LYS A 4 16.36 1.96 -2.19
C LYS A 4 15.52 1.14 -1.21
N ALA A 5 14.26 0.91 -1.55
CA ALA A 5 13.36 0.04 -0.79
C ALA A 5 12.88 -1.12 -1.67
N THR A 6 12.75 -2.30 -1.07
CA THR A 6 12.17 -3.45 -1.76
C THR A 6 10.73 -3.62 -1.28
N VAL A 7 9.79 -3.68 -2.22
CA VAL A 7 8.37 -3.89 -1.94
C VAL A 7 8.16 -5.31 -1.38
N LEU A 8 7.52 -5.42 -0.22
CA LEU A 8 7.13 -6.70 0.37
C LEU A 8 5.70 -7.11 -0.05
N SER A 9 5.25 -8.29 0.38
CA SER A 9 3.91 -8.78 0.06
C SER A 9 2.83 -7.86 0.63
N ASN A 10 1.81 -7.55 -0.18
CA ASN A 10 0.65 -6.72 0.20
C ASN A 10 1.00 -5.31 0.70
N GLN A 11 2.13 -4.74 0.27
CA GLN A 11 2.46 -3.36 0.59
C GLN A 11 1.88 -2.39 -0.46
N SER A 12 1.29 -1.32 0.03
CA SER A 12 0.89 -0.16 -0.78
C SER A 12 2.03 0.86 -0.87
N LEU A 13 1.92 1.79 -1.81
CA LEU A 13 2.86 2.90 -1.93
C LEU A 13 2.88 3.79 -0.66
N LEU A 14 1.74 3.86 0.03
CA LEU A 14 1.58 4.54 1.30
C LEU A 14 2.38 3.87 2.42
N ASP A 15 2.30 2.54 2.51
CA ASP A 15 3.04 1.76 3.52
C ASP A 15 4.54 2.02 3.40
N ILE A 16 5.05 2.00 2.15
CA ILE A 16 6.47 2.22 1.85
C ILE A 16 6.88 3.65 2.20
N ALA A 17 6.05 4.64 1.87
CA ALA A 17 6.32 6.04 2.23
C ALA A 17 6.48 6.17 3.75
N ILE A 18 5.54 5.68 4.54
CA ILE A 18 5.58 5.79 6.00
C ILE A 18 6.72 4.96 6.60
N GLN A 19 6.96 3.74 6.11
CA GLN A 19 8.02 2.86 6.63
C GLN A 19 9.41 3.45 6.42
N HIS A 20 9.65 4.14 5.30
CA HIS A 20 10.98 4.64 4.93
C HIS A 20 11.21 6.11 5.27
N THR A 21 10.18 6.94 5.20
CA THR A 21 10.30 8.39 5.45
C THR A 21 9.58 8.83 6.71
N GLY A 22 8.70 8.00 7.29
CA GLY A 22 7.89 8.35 8.45
C GLY A 22 6.83 9.43 8.20
N CYS A 23 6.63 9.84 6.94
CA CYS A 23 5.69 10.92 6.60
C CYS A 23 4.91 10.61 5.33
N ILE A 24 3.58 10.78 5.39
CA ILE A 24 2.71 10.59 4.22
C ILE A 24 2.96 11.62 3.11
N LYS A 25 3.49 12.81 3.42
CA LYS A 25 3.73 13.87 2.42
C LYS A 25 4.72 13.42 1.34
N THR A 26 5.62 12.49 1.65
CA THR A 26 6.59 11.97 0.69
C THR A 26 5.99 11.01 -0.33
N LEU A 27 4.73 10.59 -0.16
CA LEU A 27 4.03 9.68 -1.06
C LEU A 27 4.01 10.21 -2.50
N PHE A 28 3.68 11.49 -2.69
CA PHE A 28 3.59 12.08 -4.03
C PHE A 28 4.95 12.19 -4.70
N GLU A 29 5.97 12.60 -3.95
CA GLU A 29 7.35 12.64 -4.46
C GLU A 29 7.84 11.24 -4.85
N LEU A 30 7.54 10.23 -4.02
CA LEU A 30 7.89 8.83 -4.27
C LEU A 30 7.18 8.27 -5.51
N ALA A 31 5.89 8.58 -5.68
CA ALA A 31 5.12 8.21 -6.88
C ALA A 31 5.72 8.82 -8.16
N LEU A 32 6.01 10.13 -8.12
CA LEU A 32 6.63 10.85 -9.25
C LEU A 32 8.02 10.31 -9.58
N GLN A 33 8.86 10.04 -8.58
CA GLN A 33 10.22 9.53 -8.79
C GLN A 33 10.24 8.13 -9.42
N ASN A 34 9.22 7.31 -9.15
CA ASN A 34 9.15 5.94 -9.66
C ASN A 34 8.20 5.80 -10.87
N ASN A 35 7.61 6.90 -11.35
CA ASN A 35 6.58 6.90 -12.40
C ASN A 35 5.43 5.92 -12.11
N LEU A 36 4.96 5.90 -10.86
CA LEU A 36 3.86 5.06 -10.40
C LEU A 36 2.63 5.90 -10.05
N SER A 37 1.44 5.31 -10.17
CA SER A 37 0.24 5.90 -9.57
C SER A 37 0.23 5.65 -8.06
N ILE A 38 -0.31 6.59 -7.29
CA ILE A 38 -0.43 6.50 -5.83
C ILE A 38 -1.32 5.34 -5.36
N THR A 39 -2.26 4.90 -6.20
CA THR A 39 -3.19 3.78 -5.93
C THR A 39 -2.83 2.51 -6.70
N GLN A 40 -1.66 2.48 -7.35
CA GLN A 40 -1.24 1.33 -8.13
C GLN A 40 -0.96 0.12 -7.23
N GLU A 41 -1.41 -1.06 -7.65
CA GLU A 41 -0.99 -2.31 -7.03
C GLU A 41 0.51 -2.53 -7.28
N LEU A 42 1.28 -2.72 -6.20
CA LEU A 42 2.71 -2.94 -6.28
C LEU A 42 3.02 -4.43 -6.34
N LYS A 43 3.94 -4.80 -7.23
CA LYS A 43 4.47 -6.17 -7.29
C LYS A 43 5.54 -6.35 -6.22
N THR A 44 5.49 -7.47 -5.50
CA THR A 44 6.53 -7.87 -4.56
C THR A 44 7.90 -7.94 -5.24
N SER A 45 8.96 -7.65 -4.48
CA SER A 45 10.34 -7.61 -4.94
C SER A 45 10.67 -6.49 -5.93
N THR A 46 9.74 -5.56 -6.19
CA THR A 46 10.05 -4.33 -6.93
C THR A 46 10.97 -3.45 -6.10
N VAL A 47 11.97 -2.84 -6.71
CA VAL A 47 12.86 -1.88 -6.04
C VAL A 47 12.40 -0.48 -6.37
N LEU A 48 12.07 0.30 -5.34
CA LEU A 48 11.66 1.70 -5.46
C LEU A 48 12.77 2.63 -4.99
N VAL A 49 12.90 3.76 -5.68
CA VAL A 49 13.78 4.87 -5.31
C VAL A 49 13.03 5.78 -4.35
N ILE A 50 13.60 6.02 -3.18
CA ILE A 50 13.01 6.85 -2.13
C ILE A 50 13.88 8.08 -1.89
N GLY A 51 13.31 9.25 -2.15
CA GLY A 51 13.84 10.52 -1.69
C GLY A 51 13.65 10.69 -0.18
N THR A 52 14.66 11.20 0.51
CA THR A 52 14.60 11.53 1.95
C THR A 52 14.11 12.96 2.21
N ASN A 53 13.54 13.63 1.21
CA ASN A 53 13.05 15.00 1.37
C ASN A 53 11.77 14.93 2.22
N ASN A 54 11.64 15.82 3.21
CA ASN A 54 10.47 15.89 4.10
C ASN A 54 10.23 14.63 4.98
N ALA A 55 11.29 13.87 5.29
CA ALA A 55 11.19 12.69 6.15
C ALA A 55 11.05 13.07 7.65
N SER A 56 10.15 12.38 8.35
CA SER A 56 10.05 12.36 9.81
C SER A 56 10.80 11.14 10.36
N LYS A 57 12.01 11.37 10.90
CA LYS A 57 12.86 10.29 11.38
C LYS A 57 12.25 9.51 12.54
N GLU A 58 11.49 10.17 13.42
CA GLU A 58 10.91 9.54 14.62
C GLU A 58 10.02 8.34 14.29
N ILE A 59 9.11 8.48 13.31
CA ILE A 59 8.18 7.42 12.92
C ILE A 59 8.91 6.32 12.12
N ALA A 60 9.80 6.71 11.20
CA ALA A 60 10.60 5.74 10.43
C ALA A 60 11.49 4.89 11.35
N ASP A 61 12.10 5.52 12.35
CA ASP A 61 12.96 4.85 13.34
C ASP A 61 12.13 3.99 14.30
N TYR A 62 10.92 4.43 14.68
CA TYR A 62 9.99 3.62 15.46
C TYR A 62 9.65 2.32 14.76
N LEU A 63 9.16 2.38 13.51
CA LEU A 63 8.77 1.20 12.73
C LEU A 63 9.98 0.29 12.45
N ARG A 64 11.16 0.87 12.22
CA ARG A 64 12.40 0.11 12.07
C ARG A 64 12.79 -0.63 13.34
N ARG A 65 12.61 -0.02 14.51
CA ARG A 65 12.93 -0.63 15.81
C ARG A 65 11.94 -1.72 16.19
N THR A 66 10.65 -1.53 15.92
CA THR A 66 9.62 -2.55 16.19
C THR A 66 9.61 -3.67 15.13
N ASN A 67 10.30 -3.48 14.01
CA ASN A 67 10.29 -4.35 12.85
C ASN A 67 8.87 -4.56 12.28
N GLU A 68 8.00 -3.57 12.46
CA GLU A 68 6.65 -3.56 11.94
C GLU A 68 6.66 -3.03 10.50
N GLN A 69 5.99 -3.76 9.62
CA GLN A 69 5.96 -3.47 8.19
C GLN A 69 4.50 -3.45 7.76
N PRO A 70 3.90 -2.25 7.64
CA PRO A 70 2.52 -2.12 7.20
C PRO A 70 2.31 -2.81 5.84
N ALA A 71 1.19 -3.51 5.72
CA ALA A 71 0.81 -4.29 4.55
C ALA A 71 -0.67 -4.05 4.23
N THR A 72 -1.00 -2.80 3.92
CA THR A 72 -2.38 -2.34 3.65
C THR A 72 -2.73 -2.37 2.16
N GLY A 73 -1.79 -2.75 1.30
CA GLY A 73 -1.97 -2.94 -0.14
C GLY A 73 -2.70 -4.24 -0.47
N LEU A 74 -4.00 -4.31 -0.13
CA LEU A 74 -4.85 -5.43 -0.50
C LEU A 74 -5.17 -5.38 -2.00
N SER A 75 -5.10 -6.54 -2.64
CA SER A 75 -5.56 -6.74 -4.02
C SER A 75 -7.09 -6.81 -4.10
N LYS A 76 -7.64 -6.53 -5.29
CA LYS A 76 -9.10 -6.63 -5.51
C LYS A 76 -9.68 -8.00 -5.13
N THR A 77 -8.96 -9.08 -5.42
CA THR A 77 -9.43 -10.44 -5.09
C THR A 77 -9.44 -10.68 -3.58
N GLN A 78 -8.47 -10.15 -2.84
CA GLN A 78 -8.47 -10.21 -1.38
C GLN A 78 -9.64 -9.39 -0.80
N ILE A 79 -9.93 -8.22 -1.36
CA ILE A 79 -11.07 -7.39 -0.92
C ILE A 79 -12.39 -8.12 -1.14
N GLN A 80 -12.60 -8.72 -2.32
CA GLN A 80 -13.81 -9.50 -2.63
C GLN A 80 -14.02 -10.66 -1.64
N ASN A 81 -12.94 -11.32 -1.21
CA ASN A 81 -13.03 -12.40 -0.23
C ASN A 81 -13.39 -11.91 1.19
N LEU A 82 -13.21 -10.61 1.47
CA LEU A 82 -13.59 -9.99 2.74
C LEU A 82 -15.00 -9.39 2.70
N GLU A 83 -15.58 -9.20 1.50
CA GLU A 83 -16.92 -8.68 1.36
C GLU A 83 -17.94 -9.67 1.94
N PRO A 84 -18.92 -9.19 2.73
CA PRO A 84 -19.99 -10.03 3.24
C PRO A 84 -20.71 -10.75 2.11
N GLN A 85 -20.84 -12.07 2.23
CA GLN A 85 -21.49 -12.92 1.22
C GLN A 85 -22.84 -13.44 1.73
N GLY A 86 -23.72 -13.81 0.79
CA GLY A 86 -25.00 -14.47 1.08
C GLY A 86 -26.22 -13.60 0.78
N ILE A 87 -27.41 -14.20 0.91
CA ILE A 87 -28.68 -13.61 0.45
C ILE A 87 -28.96 -12.23 1.08
N GLY A 88 -28.51 -11.99 2.32
CA GLY A 88 -28.67 -10.70 2.99
C GLY A 88 -27.77 -9.57 2.45
N TYR A 89 -26.76 -9.90 1.63
CA TYR A 89 -25.81 -8.97 1.03
C TYR A 89 -25.84 -8.97 -0.50
N MET A 90 -26.58 -9.91 -1.09
CA MET A 90 -26.73 -10.03 -2.55
C MET A 90 -27.61 -8.91 -3.12
N THR A 91 -27.25 -8.39 -4.29
CA THR A 91 -28.06 -7.43 -5.06
C THR A 91 -28.78 -8.14 -6.22
N ILE A 92 -30.11 -7.94 -6.30
CA ILE A 92 -30.92 -8.50 -7.40
C ILE A 92 -30.45 -7.91 -8.73
N GLY A 93 -30.18 -8.79 -9.70
CA GLY A 93 -29.74 -8.41 -11.05
C GLY A 93 -28.23 -8.21 -11.21
N PHE A 94 -27.45 -8.32 -10.14
CA PHE A 94 -25.98 -8.31 -10.18
C PHE A 94 -25.40 -9.67 -9.76
N ASP A 95 -25.74 -10.08 -8.55
CA ASP A 95 -25.18 -11.23 -7.85
C ASP A 95 -26.26 -12.21 -7.36
N PHE A 96 -27.55 -11.88 -7.58
CA PHE A 96 -28.68 -12.80 -7.47
C PHE A 96 -29.65 -12.65 -8.66
N THR A 97 -29.97 -13.76 -9.34
CA THR A 97 -30.91 -13.80 -10.47
C THR A 97 -32.12 -14.65 -10.12
N VAL A 98 -33.33 -14.08 -10.25
CA VAL A 98 -34.59 -14.83 -10.14
C VAL A 98 -34.94 -15.33 -11.54
N GLN A 99 -35.09 -16.65 -11.70
CA GLN A 99 -35.59 -17.28 -12.92
C GLN A 99 -37.08 -17.56 -12.81
#